data_AF-A0AAD9RJR9-F1
#
_entry.id   AF-A0AAD9RJR9-F1
#
_cell.length_a   1.000
_cell.length_b   1.000
_cell.length_c   1.000
_cell.angle_alpha   90.00
_cell.angle_beta   90.00
_cell.angle_gamma   90.00
#
_symmetry.space_group_name_H-M   'P 1'
#
loop_
_entity.id
_entity.type
_entity.pdbx_description
1 polymer ?
#
loop_
_entity_poly.entity_id
_entity_poly.type
_entity_poly.pdbx_seq_one_letter_code
_entity_poly.pdbx_strand_id
1 'polypeptide(L)'
;MTCFRCTKYVQSKELLQIAQTPLDLKDYNIPDVIYRLDCKLCNQFVAVKANDDILVVHNTCNENYENSWREVKTSRERLIYYILSQIIYPEFDTPNPEKLETPYDFADKFDIILIRWLDGKPIGFYTIKPKGTEVFSTSEKYTMPVLDTAYIRSEYRNKGFGSELLLDIIKRFPNEDIGFSKPISTGMLKVLKKFLKNYKEYRLRFWEIADWDIYGSQQLIWFGVKDKFL
;
A
#
# COMPACT_ATOMS: atom_id res chain seq x y z
N MET A 1 -15.78 -12.20 -18.56
CA MET A 1 -15.08 -12.14 -17.27
C MET A 1 -15.66 -13.20 -16.35
N THR A 2 -14.84 -13.83 -15.52
CA THR A 2 -15.24 -14.90 -14.60
C THR A 2 -14.88 -14.52 -13.17
N CYS A 3 -15.79 -14.78 -12.23
CA CYS A 3 -15.53 -14.66 -10.81
C CYS A 3 -14.88 -15.96 -10.34
N PHE A 4 -13.59 -15.92 -9.98
CA PHE A 4 -12.83 -17.10 -9.55
C PHE A 4 -13.48 -17.87 -8.39
N ARG A 5 -14.24 -17.17 -7.54
CA ARG A 5 -14.97 -17.76 -6.43
C ARG A 5 -16.16 -18.56 -6.94
N CYS A 6 -17.03 -17.97 -7.75
CA CYS A 6 -18.23 -18.64 -8.27
C CYS A 6 -17.93 -19.70 -9.33
N THR A 7 -16.87 -19.56 -10.14
CA THR A 7 -16.50 -20.60 -11.12
C THR A 7 -16.07 -21.92 -10.47
N LYS A 8 -15.66 -21.91 -9.20
CA LYS A 8 -15.42 -23.15 -8.44
C LYS A 8 -16.72 -23.84 -7.97
N TYR A 9 -17.84 -23.12 -7.90
CA TYR A 9 -19.12 -23.62 -7.40
C TYR A 9 -20.14 -23.90 -8.51
N VAL A 10 -20.04 -23.24 -9.66
CA VAL A 10 -21.01 -23.34 -10.76
C VAL A 10 -20.50 -24.35 -11.80
N GLN A 11 -20.91 -25.61 -11.67
CA GLN A 11 -20.75 -26.64 -12.73
C GLN A 11 -21.73 -26.47 -13.91
N SER A 12 -22.58 -25.43 -13.92
CA SER A 12 -23.62 -25.23 -14.94
C SER A 12 -23.59 -23.82 -15.54
N LYS A 13 -23.10 -23.71 -16.78
CA LYS A 13 -23.36 -22.76 -17.90
C LYS A 13 -24.15 -21.42 -17.75
N GLU A 14 -24.42 -20.88 -16.57
CA GLU A 14 -24.91 -19.51 -16.44
C GLU A 14 -23.71 -18.56 -16.51
N LEU A 15 -23.68 -17.75 -17.57
CA LEU A 15 -22.76 -16.62 -17.69
C LEU A 15 -22.94 -15.73 -16.47
N LEU A 16 -21.93 -15.67 -15.61
CA LEU A 16 -21.90 -14.79 -14.44
C LEU A 16 -22.31 -13.38 -14.85
N GLN A 17 -23.43 -12.89 -14.33
CA GLN A 17 -23.82 -11.51 -14.53
C GLN A 17 -22.91 -10.61 -13.69
N ILE A 18 -22.33 -9.60 -14.32
CA ILE A 18 -21.48 -8.58 -13.68
C ILE A 18 -22.33 -7.34 -13.42
N ALA A 19 -22.32 -6.84 -12.18
CA ALA A 19 -22.82 -5.51 -11.85
C ALA A 19 -21.73 -4.48 -12.17
N GLN A 20 -22.15 -3.33 -12.71
CA GLN A 20 -21.25 -2.21 -12.99
C GLN A 20 -21.67 -1.02 -12.15
N THR A 21 -20.76 -0.52 -11.32
CA THR A 21 -20.98 0.63 -10.45
C THR A 21 -20.00 1.73 -10.86
N PRO A 22 -20.45 2.92 -11.27
CA PRO A 22 -19.54 4.01 -11.61
C PRO A 22 -18.74 4.43 -10.38
N LEU A 23 -17.45 4.72 -10.56
CA LEU A 23 -16.56 5.29 -9.55
C LEU A 23 -16.19 6.71 -9.97
N ASP A 24 -16.45 7.71 -9.12
CA ASP A 24 -15.95 9.07 -9.33
C ASP A 24 -14.54 9.19 -8.74
N LEU A 25 -13.53 9.17 -9.61
CA LEU A 25 -12.13 9.19 -9.21
C LEU A 25 -11.38 10.47 -9.61
N LYS A 26 -12.12 11.56 -9.89
CA LYS A 26 -11.52 12.85 -10.30
C LYS A 26 -10.56 13.41 -9.25
N ASP A 27 -10.95 13.33 -7.97
CA ASP A 27 -10.14 13.83 -6.85
C ASP A 27 -8.84 13.03 -6.65
N TYR A 28 -8.79 11.81 -7.20
CA TYR A 28 -7.59 10.98 -7.21
C TYR A 28 -6.70 11.22 -8.44
N ASN A 29 -6.99 12.23 -9.27
CA ASN A 29 -6.25 12.49 -10.52
C ASN A 29 -6.27 11.29 -11.48
N ILE A 30 -7.41 10.59 -11.53
CA ILE A 30 -7.69 9.51 -12.49
C ILE A 30 -8.81 10.04 -13.40
N PRO A 31 -8.48 10.56 -14.59
CA PRO A 31 -9.44 11.26 -15.45
C PRO A 31 -10.39 10.32 -16.21
N ASP A 32 -10.08 9.02 -16.24
CA ASP A 32 -10.81 8.01 -17.00
C ASP A 32 -12.21 7.78 -16.42
N VAL A 33 -13.15 7.32 -17.27
CA VAL A 33 -14.46 6.87 -16.79
C VAL A 33 -14.28 5.46 -16.23
N ILE A 34 -14.40 5.35 -14.91
CA ILE A 34 -14.12 4.12 -14.18
C ILE A 34 -15.42 3.47 -13.71
N TYR A 35 -15.56 2.16 -13.95
CA TYR A 35 -16.60 1.32 -13.37
C TYR A 35 -15.99 0.20 -12.56
N ARG A 36 -16.43 0.07 -11.31
CA ARG A 36 -16.21 -1.13 -10.50
C ARG A 36 -17.09 -2.26 -11.03
N LEU A 37 -16.50 -3.44 -11.16
CA LEU A 37 -17.18 -4.63 -11.64
C LEU A 37 -17.26 -5.67 -10.51
N ASP A 38 -18.49 -5.92 -10.05
CA ASP A 38 -18.78 -6.89 -9.00
C ASP A 38 -19.55 -8.09 -9.56
N CYS A 39 -19.30 -9.27 -9.02
CA CYS A 39 -20.07 -10.47 -9.35
C CYS A 39 -21.48 -10.36 -8.76
N LYS A 40 -22.55 -10.44 -9.56
CA LYS A 40 -23.93 -10.38 -9.02
C LYS A 40 -24.30 -11.56 -8.11
N LEU A 41 -23.61 -12.69 -8.21
CA LEU A 41 -23.93 -13.87 -7.40
C LEU A 41 -23.36 -13.80 -5.98
N CYS A 42 -22.12 -13.34 -5.82
CA CYS A 42 -21.45 -13.30 -4.52
C CYS A 42 -21.15 -11.89 -4.02
N ASN A 43 -21.50 -10.87 -4.81
CA ASN A 43 -21.27 -9.45 -4.55
C ASN A 43 -19.81 -9.10 -4.24
N GLN A 44 -18.87 -9.85 -4.84
CA GLN A 44 -17.44 -9.64 -4.66
C GLN A 44 -16.86 -8.89 -5.85
N PHE A 45 -15.87 -8.05 -5.56
CA PHE A 45 -15.05 -7.40 -6.57
C PHE A 45 -14.42 -8.40 -7.53
N VAL A 46 -14.50 -8.10 -8.83
CA VAL A 46 -13.92 -8.91 -9.90
C VAL A 46 -12.83 -8.12 -10.64
N ALA A 47 -13.15 -6.88 -11.03
CA ALA A 47 -12.30 -6.07 -11.89
C ALA A 47 -12.72 -4.60 -11.87
N VAL A 48 -11.92 -3.77 -12.52
CA VAL A 48 -12.30 -2.41 -12.89
C VAL A 48 -12.35 -2.29 -14.40
N LYS A 49 -13.36 -1.62 -14.94
CA LYS A 49 -13.39 -1.17 -16.34
C LYS A 49 -12.97 0.30 -16.38
N ALA A 50 -11.92 0.61 -17.12
CA ALA A 50 -11.42 1.95 -17.35
C ALA A 50 -11.58 2.30 -18.83
N ASN A 51 -12.49 3.20 -19.17
CA ASN A 51 -12.92 3.43 -20.55
C ASN A 51 -13.36 2.10 -21.19
N ASP A 52 -12.66 1.60 -22.22
CA ASP A 52 -12.93 0.29 -22.84
C ASP A 52 -12.03 -0.86 -22.36
N ASP A 53 -11.03 -0.55 -21.53
CA ASP A 53 -10.11 -1.54 -20.96
C ASP A 53 -10.66 -2.18 -19.69
N ILE A 54 -10.43 -3.48 -19.52
CA ILE A 54 -10.73 -4.20 -18.28
C ILE A 54 -9.42 -4.49 -17.55
N LEU A 55 -9.32 -4.00 -16.32
CA LEU A 55 -8.21 -4.25 -15.41
C LEU A 55 -8.63 -5.26 -14.34
N VAL A 56 -8.12 -6.49 -14.46
CA VAL A 56 -8.31 -7.54 -13.45
C VAL A 56 -7.06 -7.62 -12.58
N VAL A 57 -7.01 -6.94 -11.44
CA VAL A 57 -5.75 -6.79 -10.65
C VAL A 57 -5.08 -8.12 -10.28
N HIS A 58 -5.84 -9.21 -10.07
CA HIS A 58 -5.27 -10.54 -9.83
C HIS A 58 -4.49 -11.11 -11.05
N ASN A 59 -4.87 -10.70 -12.26
CA ASN A 59 -4.30 -11.13 -13.53
C ASN A 59 -3.58 -10.01 -14.28
N THR A 60 -3.56 -8.78 -13.75
CA THR A 60 -2.86 -7.65 -14.38
C THR A 60 -1.38 -7.99 -14.38
N CYS A 61 -0.87 -8.28 -15.57
CA CYS A 61 0.54 -8.47 -15.83
C CYS A 61 0.99 -7.36 -16.78
N ASN A 62 2.00 -6.60 -16.38
CA ASN A 62 2.77 -5.78 -17.31
C ASN A 62 4.16 -6.39 -17.46
N GLU A 63 4.40 -7.04 -18.59
CA GLU A 63 5.65 -7.76 -18.88
C GLU A 63 6.89 -6.84 -18.91
N ASN A 64 6.68 -5.53 -19.09
CA ASN A 64 7.75 -4.53 -19.08
C ASN A 64 8.16 -4.09 -17.66
N TYR A 65 7.49 -4.58 -16.62
CA TYR A 65 7.81 -4.22 -15.24
C TYR A 65 8.67 -5.28 -14.58
N GLU A 66 9.95 -4.92 -14.39
CA GLU A 66 10.93 -5.66 -13.60
C GLU A 66 10.47 -5.89 -12.16
N ASN A 67 11.09 -6.88 -11.52
CA ASN A 67 10.79 -7.30 -10.15
C ASN A 67 11.28 -6.31 -9.08
N SER A 68 10.73 -5.08 -9.07
CA SER A 68 11.20 -3.98 -8.24
C SER A 68 10.06 -3.13 -7.63
N TRP A 69 10.44 -2.23 -6.72
CA TRP A 69 9.64 -1.06 -6.37
C TRP A 69 9.71 -0.03 -7.50
N ARG A 70 8.55 0.53 -7.89
CA ARG A 70 8.46 1.57 -8.93
C ARG A 70 7.54 2.69 -8.47
N GLU A 71 7.97 3.92 -8.68
CA GLU A 71 7.15 5.09 -8.39
C GLU A 71 6.01 5.23 -9.41
N VAL A 72 4.82 5.58 -8.93
CA VAL A 72 3.63 5.80 -9.75
C VAL A 72 3.80 7.09 -10.56
N LYS A 73 3.74 7.00 -11.89
CA LYS A 73 3.87 8.15 -12.79
C LYS A 73 2.66 8.35 -13.70
N THR A 74 1.90 7.29 -13.98
CA THR A 74 0.79 7.30 -14.94
C THR A 74 -0.58 7.21 -14.25
N SER A 75 -1.63 7.65 -14.93
CA SER A 75 -3.02 7.48 -14.46
C SER A 75 -3.38 6.01 -14.24
N ARG A 76 -2.88 5.12 -15.12
CA ARG A 76 -3.09 3.67 -15.00
C ARG A 76 -2.43 3.08 -13.75
N GLU A 77 -1.20 3.44 -13.45
CA GLU A 77 -0.53 3.03 -12.20
C GLU A 77 -1.23 3.60 -10.98
N ARG A 78 -1.75 4.83 -11.07
CA ARG A 78 -2.53 5.44 -10.00
C ARG A 78 -3.86 4.72 -9.77
N LEU A 79 -4.52 4.26 -10.84
CA LEU A 79 -5.69 3.39 -10.75
C LEU A 79 -5.35 2.04 -10.10
N ILE A 80 -4.20 1.45 -10.42
CA ILE A 80 -3.73 0.22 -9.77
C ILE A 80 -3.51 0.45 -8.28
N TYR A 81 -2.87 1.55 -7.90
CA TYR A 81 -2.72 1.94 -6.51
C TYR A 81 -4.09 2.09 -5.81
N TYR A 82 -5.04 2.82 -6.42
CA TYR A 82 -6.41 2.94 -5.92
C TYR A 82 -7.06 1.58 -5.66
N ILE A 83 -6.95 0.65 -6.62
CA ILE A 83 -7.53 -0.69 -6.45
C ILE A 83 -6.83 -1.43 -5.32
N LEU A 84 -5.50 -1.34 -5.18
CA LEU A 84 -4.80 -1.95 -4.07
C LEU A 84 -5.22 -1.37 -2.72
N SER A 85 -5.27 -0.04 -2.59
CA SER A 85 -5.47 0.65 -1.31
C SER A 85 -6.94 0.72 -0.89
N GLN A 86 -7.85 0.96 -1.83
CA GLN A 86 -9.27 1.26 -1.55
C GLN A 86 -10.20 0.08 -1.82
N ILE A 87 -9.74 -0.98 -2.48
CA ILE A 87 -10.57 -2.16 -2.78
C ILE A 87 -9.92 -3.44 -2.23
N ILE A 88 -8.72 -3.80 -2.69
CA ILE A 88 -8.09 -5.07 -2.33
C ILE A 88 -7.75 -5.13 -0.84
N TYR A 89 -7.09 -4.09 -0.30
CA TYR A 89 -6.72 -4.08 1.10
C TYR A 89 -7.94 -4.14 2.04
N PRO A 90 -9.00 -3.31 1.87
CA PRO A 90 -10.18 -3.39 2.74
C PRO A 90 -10.97 -4.69 2.60
N GLU A 91 -11.16 -5.20 1.39
CA GLU A 91 -12.11 -6.30 1.14
C GLU A 91 -11.51 -7.70 1.16
N PHE A 92 -10.23 -7.86 0.80
CA PHE A 92 -9.60 -9.18 0.68
C PHE A 92 -8.59 -9.45 1.78
N ASP A 93 -7.87 -8.42 2.22
CA ASP A 93 -6.85 -8.54 3.26
C ASP A 93 -7.31 -8.00 4.63
N THR A 94 -8.42 -7.26 4.64
CA THR A 94 -9.14 -6.62 5.74
C THR A 94 -8.27 -6.19 6.93
N PRO A 95 -8.04 -4.88 7.15
CA PRO A 95 -7.21 -4.39 8.26
C PRO A 95 -7.70 -4.96 9.60
N ASN A 96 -6.77 -5.49 10.40
CA ASN A 96 -7.02 -5.96 11.75
C ASN A 96 -6.59 -4.91 12.81
N PRO A 97 -7.53 -4.26 13.50
CA PRO A 97 -7.22 -3.27 14.54
C PRO A 97 -6.39 -3.82 15.71
N GLU A 98 -6.54 -5.10 16.07
CA GLU A 98 -5.72 -5.75 17.12
C GLU A 98 -4.25 -5.85 16.71
N LYS A 99 -3.97 -5.81 15.40
CA LYS A 99 -2.62 -5.76 14.84
C LYS A 99 -2.16 -4.33 14.50
N LEU A 100 -2.91 -3.33 14.94
CA LEU A 100 -2.67 -1.92 14.62
C LEU A 100 -2.68 -1.66 13.11
N GLU A 101 -3.49 -2.42 12.37
CA GLU A 101 -3.77 -2.17 10.96
C GLU A 101 -5.04 -1.32 10.86
N THR A 102 -5.00 -0.24 10.09
CA THR A 102 -6.13 0.66 9.85
C THR A 102 -6.45 0.69 8.36
N PRO A 103 -7.69 1.07 7.97
CA PRO A 103 -7.95 1.52 6.61
C PRO A 103 -6.99 2.64 6.22
N TYR A 104 -6.58 2.67 4.97
CA TYR A 104 -5.72 3.72 4.44
C TYR A 104 -6.56 4.78 3.73
N ASP A 105 -6.33 6.04 4.07
CA ASP A 105 -6.72 7.12 3.18
C ASP A 105 -5.91 7.07 1.89
N PHE A 106 -6.40 7.74 0.87
CA PHE A 106 -5.66 7.84 -0.39
C PHE A 106 -4.52 8.84 -0.24
N ALA A 107 -3.37 8.53 -0.85
CA ALA A 107 -2.20 9.40 -0.82
C ALA A 107 -2.50 10.84 -1.27
N ASP A 108 -1.93 11.82 -0.55
CA ASP A 108 -2.10 13.23 -0.87
C ASP A 108 -1.42 13.59 -2.20
N LYS A 109 -1.75 14.78 -2.73
CA LYS A 109 -1.25 15.26 -4.03
C LYS A 109 0.28 15.20 -4.16
N PHE A 110 1.00 15.46 -3.08
CA PHE A 110 2.47 15.53 -3.05
C PHE A 110 3.14 14.28 -2.50
N ASP A 111 2.35 13.28 -2.11
CA ASP A 111 2.89 12.03 -1.58
C ASP A 111 3.56 11.23 -2.71
N ILE A 112 4.69 10.61 -2.37
CA ILE A 112 5.38 9.69 -3.27
C ILE A 112 4.73 8.34 -3.10
N ILE A 113 4.23 7.75 -4.19
CA ILE A 113 3.56 6.45 -4.18
C ILE A 113 4.44 5.45 -4.92
N LEU A 114 4.74 4.32 -4.30
CA LEU A 114 5.48 3.23 -4.92
C LEU A 114 4.67 1.95 -4.94
N ILE A 115 4.67 1.25 -6.06
CA ILE A 115 4.06 -0.07 -6.24
C ILE A 115 5.17 -1.12 -6.34
N ARG A 116 5.00 -2.25 -5.67
CA ARG A 116 5.85 -3.43 -5.84
C ARG A 116 5.33 -4.31 -6.97
N TRP A 117 6.16 -4.55 -7.97
CA TRP A 117 5.82 -5.37 -9.14
C TRP A 117 6.54 -6.71 -9.12
N LEU A 118 5.83 -7.83 -9.05
CA LEU A 118 6.42 -9.18 -9.11
C LEU A 118 5.84 -9.95 -10.29
N ASP A 119 6.69 -10.32 -11.24
CA ASP A 119 6.37 -10.98 -12.50
C ASP A 119 5.24 -10.25 -13.24
N GLY A 120 5.41 -8.93 -13.34
CA GLY A 120 4.43 -8.01 -13.93
C GLY A 120 3.18 -7.76 -13.09
N LYS A 121 3.02 -8.38 -11.91
CA LYS A 121 1.84 -8.21 -11.04
C LYS A 121 2.06 -7.20 -9.93
N PRO A 122 1.09 -6.32 -9.64
CA PRO A 122 1.16 -5.42 -8.51
C PRO A 122 0.84 -6.18 -7.21
N ILE A 123 1.84 -6.34 -6.34
CA ILE A 123 1.73 -7.16 -5.12
C ILE A 123 1.59 -6.32 -3.83
N GLY A 124 1.79 -5.02 -3.90
CA GLY A 124 1.74 -4.13 -2.76
C GLY A 124 2.16 -2.71 -3.13
N PHE A 125 2.14 -1.82 -2.15
CA PHE A 125 2.55 -0.44 -2.30
C PHE A 125 3.12 0.12 -1.00
N TYR A 126 3.76 1.28 -1.08
CA TYR A 126 3.91 2.17 0.07
C TYR A 126 3.87 3.63 -0.35
N THR A 127 3.56 4.51 0.60
CA THR A 127 3.50 5.96 0.40
C THR A 127 4.48 6.66 1.31
N ILE A 128 5.02 7.77 0.84
CA ILE A 128 5.92 8.63 1.59
C ILE A 128 5.38 10.05 1.56
N LYS A 129 5.25 10.68 2.73
CA LYS A 129 5.12 12.14 2.84
C LYS A 129 6.51 12.77 2.76
N PRO A 130 6.81 13.61 1.75
CA PRO A 130 8.10 14.24 1.63
C PRO A 130 8.43 15.13 2.84
N LYS A 131 9.73 15.24 3.14
CA LYS A 131 10.24 16.25 4.07
C LYS A 131 9.80 17.65 3.62
N GLY A 132 9.31 18.45 4.56
CA GLY A 132 8.80 19.80 4.29
C GLY A 132 7.32 19.86 3.94
N THR A 133 6.64 18.72 3.72
CA THR A 133 5.18 18.67 3.56
C THR A 133 4.50 19.09 4.86
N GLU A 134 3.47 19.93 4.73
CA GLU A 134 2.67 20.41 5.84
C GLU A 134 1.74 19.31 6.35
N VAL A 135 1.68 19.16 7.67
CA VAL A 135 0.79 18.25 8.37
C VAL A 135 -0.54 18.95 8.57
N PHE A 136 -1.59 18.39 7.98
CA PHE A 136 -2.92 19.00 7.92
C PHE A 136 -3.48 19.36 9.31
N SER A 137 -3.22 18.54 10.34
CA SER A 137 -3.74 18.74 11.70
C SER A 137 -3.04 19.84 12.50
N THR A 138 -1.76 20.12 12.22
CA THR A 138 -0.93 21.00 13.06
C THR A 138 -0.36 22.20 12.31
N SER A 139 -0.41 22.21 10.98
CA SER A 139 0.32 23.14 10.11
C SER A 139 1.84 23.12 10.31
N GLU A 140 2.38 22.12 11.01
CA GLU A 140 3.82 21.87 11.10
C GLU A 140 4.32 21.18 9.84
N LYS A 141 5.64 21.11 9.64
CA LYS A 141 6.24 20.44 8.49
C LYS A 141 6.99 19.20 8.92
N TYR A 142 6.86 18.12 8.17
CA TYR A 142 7.69 16.93 8.39
C TYR A 142 9.17 17.29 8.28
N THR A 143 9.94 16.97 9.32
CA THR A 143 11.39 17.25 9.39
C THR A 143 12.24 16.21 8.68
N MET A 144 11.63 15.09 8.26
CA MET A 144 12.23 13.99 7.52
C MET A 144 11.19 13.34 6.59
N PRO A 145 11.58 12.57 5.56
CA PRO A 145 10.64 11.77 4.78
C PRO A 145 9.93 10.76 5.69
N VAL A 146 8.60 10.66 5.60
CA VAL A 146 7.80 9.78 6.45
C VAL A 146 7.13 8.69 5.63
N LEU A 147 7.42 7.42 5.95
CA LEU A 147 6.63 6.29 5.46
C LEU A 147 5.24 6.33 6.10
N ASP A 148 4.24 6.58 5.29
CA ASP A 148 2.90 6.86 5.77
C ASP A 148 2.00 5.63 5.72
N THR A 149 1.94 4.97 4.56
CA THR A 149 1.22 3.70 4.40
C THR A 149 2.12 2.66 3.76
N ALA A 150 1.97 1.40 4.14
CA ALA A 150 2.73 0.30 3.56
C ALA A 150 1.90 -0.99 3.56
N TYR A 151 1.74 -1.59 2.39
CA TYR A 151 0.87 -2.73 2.18
C TYR A 151 1.54 -3.76 1.27
N ILE A 152 1.47 -5.03 1.67
CA ILE A 152 1.78 -6.17 0.83
C ILE A 152 0.58 -7.12 0.92
N ARG A 153 0.03 -7.50 -0.24
CA ARG A 153 -1.08 -8.45 -0.34
C ARG A 153 -0.76 -9.75 0.40
N SER A 154 -1.73 -10.29 1.12
CA SER A 154 -1.56 -11.36 2.11
C SER A 154 -0.87 -12.60 1.54
N GLU A 155 -1.17 -12.98 0.29
CA GLU A 155 -0.56 -14.13 -0.39
C GLU A 155 0.92 -13.93 -0.78
N TYR A 156 1.44 -12.70 -0.62
CA TYR A 156 2.85 -12.35 -0.83
C TYR A 156 3.58 -11.98 0.47
N ARG A 157 2.90 -11.95 1.63
CA ARG A 157 3.54 -11.68 2.93
C ARG A 157 4.49 -12.83 3.32
N ASN A 158 5.40 -12.55 4.26
CA ASN A 158 6.45 -13.47 4.74
C ASN A 158 7.51 -13.88 3.69
N LYS A 159 7.57 -13.21 2.54
CA LYS A 159 8.56 -13.46 1.46
C LYS A 159 9.73 -12.46 1.41
N GLY A 160 9.84 -11.57 2.41
CA GLY A 160 10.94 -10.60 2.52
C GLY A 160 10.65 -9.20 1.99
N PHE A 161 9.52 -8.96 1.31
CA PHE A 161 9.18 -7.66 0.71
C PHE A 161 9.13 -6.48 1.70
N GLY A 162 8.80 -6.72 2.97
CA GLY A 162 8.88 -5.68 4.00
C GLY A 162 10.30 -5.20 4.26
N SER A 163 11.29 -6.10 4.27
CA SER A 163 12.70 -5.71 4.40
C SER A 163 13.23 -5.09 3.11
N GLU A 164 12.73 -5.52 1.95
CA GLU A 164 13.03 -4.90 0.67
C GLU A 164 12.55 -3.44 0.63
N LEU A 165 11.34 -3.16 1.13
CA LEU A 165 10.81 -1.80 1.28
C LEU A 165 11.74 -0.93 2.11
N LEU A 166 12.23 -1.43 3.26
CA LEU A 166 13.15 -0.68 4.13
C LEU A 166 14.48 -0.36 3.41
N LEU A 167 14.98 -1.26 2.56
CA LEU A 167 16.16 -1.00 1.76
C LEU A 167 15.88 0.02 0.63
N ASP A 168 14.72 -0.05 -0.01
CA ASP A 168 14.36 0.92 -1.06
C ASP A 168 14.27 2.34 -0.50
N ILE A 169 13.60 2.52 0.65
CA ILE A 169 13.47 3.85 1.25
C ILE A 169 14.82 4.41 1.72
N ILE A 170 15.71 3.58 2.28
CA ILE A 170 17.07 3.99 2.62
C ILE A 170 17.84 4.41 1.36
N LYS A 171 17.77 3.61 0.29
CA LYS A 171 18.44 3.93 -0.98
C LYS A 171 17.93 5.24 -1.58
N ARG A 172 16.64 5.53 -1.42
CA ARG A 172 16.00 6.75 -1.92
C ARG A 172 16.40 8.00 -1.15
N PHE A 173 16.63 7.86 0.16
CA PHE A 173 17.06 8.97 1.02
C PHE A 173 18.31 8.59 1.82
N PRO A 174 19.48 8.46 1.16
CA PRO A 174 20.68 7.89 1.77
C PRO A 174 21.20 8.71 2.97
N ASN A 175 20.92 10.01 2.99
CA ASN A 175 21.43 10.96 3.99
C ASN A 175 20.34 11.49 4.94
N GLU A 176 19.12 10.95 4.89
CA GLU A 176 18.01 11.38 5.75
C GLU A 176 17.64 10.27 6.73
N ASP A 177 17.20 10.68 7.91
CA ASP A 177 16.40 9.82 8.76
C ASP A 177 15.03 9.59 8.14
N ILE A 178 14.36 8.50 8.52
CA ILE A 178 13.08 8.09 7.96
C ILE A 178 12.05 7.99 9.08
N GLY A 179 10.98 8.76 8.95
CA GLY A 179 9.83 8.71 9.84
C GLY A 179 8.87 7.58 9.47
N PHE A 180 8.06 7.14 10.42
CA PHE A 180 6.95 6.23 10.25
C PHE A 180 5.72 6.87 10.90
N SER A 181 4.65 7.05 10.13
CA SER A 181 3.37 7.52 10.67
C SER A 181 2.79 6.51 11.67
N LYS A 182 1.99 6.99 12.61
CA LYS A 182 1.25 6.14 13.54
C LYS A 182 -0.11 5.75 12.98
N PRO A 183 -0.63 4.56 13.33
CA PRO A 183 0.06 3.51 14.10
C PRO A 183 0.98 2.66 13.21
N ILE A 184 2.10 2.17 13.77
CA ILE A 184 2.93 1.16 13.10
C ILE A 184 2.36 -0.23 13.39
N SER A 185 1.94 -0.93 12.33
CA SER A 185 1.35 -2.27 12.46
C SER A 185 2.30 -3.26 13.16
N THR A 186 1.72 -4.23 13.88
CA THR A 186 2.48 -5.32 14.52
C THR A 186 3.33 -6.09 13.49
N GLY A 187 2.84 -6.23 12.26
CA GLY A 187 3.58 -6.81 11.14
C GLY A 187 4.83 -6.00 10.78
N MET A 188 4.68 -4.68 10.62
CA MET A 188 5.80 -3.80 10.29
C MET A 188 6.82 -3.71 11.45
N LEU A 189 6.37 -3.70 12.71
CA LEU A 189 7.26 -3.75 13.88
C LEU A 189 8.12 -5.02 13.89
N LYS A 190 7.57 -6.18 13.52
CA LYS A 190 8.33 -7.43 13.36
C LYS A 190 9.37 -7.33 12.24
N VAL A 191 9.01 -6.71 11.12
CA VAL A 191 9.94 -6.46 10.00
C VAL A 191 11.07 -5.54 10.45
N LEU A 192 10.77 -4.40 11.06
CA LEU A 192 11.74 -3.44 11.59
C LEU A 192 12.68 -4.09 12.61
N LYS A 193 12.14 -4.85 13.56
CA LYS A 193 12.95 -5.59 14.55
C LYS A 193 13.94 -6.54 13.89
N LYS A 194 13.48 -7.37 12.94
CA LYS A 194 14.34 -8.32 12.24
C LYS A 194 15.39 -7.59 11.39
N PHE A 195 14.99 -6.54 10.69
CA PHE A 195 15.86 -5.73 9.86
C PHE A 195 16.98 -5.09 10.68
N LEU A 196 16.65 -4.37 11.76
CA LEU A 196 17.61 -3.66 12.61
C LEU A 196 18.51 -4.57 13.46
N LYS A 197 18.13 -5.85 13.62
CA LYS A 197 19.03 -6.87 14.18
C LYS A 197 20.15 -7.22 13.19
N ASN A 198 19.82 -7.32 11.89
CA ASN A 198 20.73 -7.74 10.84
C ASN A 198 21.58 -6.58 10.30
N TYR A 199 21.00 -5.38 10.18
CA TYR A 199 21.66 -4.17 9.68
C TYR A 199 21.82 -3.15 10.81
N LYS A 200 22.92 -3.29 11.57
CA LYS A 200 23.15 -2.50 12.80
C LYS A 200 23.41 -1.02 12.50
N GLU A 201 23.96 -0.74 11.33
CA GLU A 201 24.23 0.59 10.79
C GLU A 201 22.97 1.44 10.64
N TYR A 202 21.78 0.83 10.52
CA TYR A 202 20.52 1.55 10.37
C TYR A 202 19.72 1.71 11.66
N ARG A 203 20.25 1.29 12.82
CA ARG A 203 19.51 1.36 14.11
C ARG A 203 19.11 2.78 14.53
N LEU A 204 19.85 3.78 14.07
CA LEU A 204 19.57 5.18 14.37
C LEU A 204 18.82 5.91 13.25
N ARG A 205 18.34 5.19 12.22
CA ARG A 205 17.76 5.79 10.99
C ARG A 205 16.24 5.86 10.96
N PHE A 206 15.54 5.14 11.83
CA PHE A 206 14.09 5.00 11.76
C PHE A 206 13.42 5.57 13.01
N TRP A 207 12.47 6.47 12.79
CA TRP A 207 11.77 7.21 13.82
C TRP A 207 10.26 7.01 13.69
N GLU A 208 9.60 6.81 14.82
CA GLU A 208 8.15 6.85 14.91
C GLU A 208 7.72 8.31 15.08
N ILE A 209 6.78 8.77 14.26
CA ILE A 209 6.26 10.14 14.26
C ILE A 209 4.79 10.11 14.63
N ALA A 210 4.37 10.97 15.56
CA ALA A 210 2.97 11.15 15.91
C ALA A 210 2.40 12.37 15.19
N ASP A 211 1.22 12.23 14.57
CA ASP A 211 0.62 13.25 13.70
C ASP A 211 0.20 14.55 14.42
N TRP A 212 0.17 14.56 15.75
CA TRP A 212 -0.21 15.72 16.55
C TRP A 212 0.98 16.46 17.20
N ASP A 213 2.20 15.94 17.07
CA ASP A 213 3.39 16.53 17.67
C ASP A 213 4.66 16.03 16.96
N ILE A 214 5.04 16.71 15.88
CA ILE A 214 6.20 16.31 15.08
C ILE A 214 7.50 16.55 15.84
N TYR A 215 7.56 17.48 16.80
CA TYR A 215 8.81 17.86 17.47
C TYR A 215 9.03 17.16 18.82
N GLY A 216 7.98 16.97 19.62
CA GLY A 216 8.06 16.42 20.98
C GLY A 216 7.82 14.92 21.11
N SER A 217 7.26 14.27 20.07
CA SER A 217 6.83 12.86 20.14
C SER A 217 7.62 11.91 19.22
N GLN A 218 8.74 12.36 18.64
CA GLN A 218 9.60 11.49 17.83
C GLN A 218 10.30 10.45 18.70
N GLN A 219 10.17 9.18 18.35
CA GLN A 219 10.82 8.09 19.09
C GLN A 219 11.63 7.21 18.14
N LEU A 220 12.90 6.97 18.50
CA LEU A 220 13.72 6.06 17.73
C LEU A 220 13.16 4.63 17.82
N ILE A 221 12.77 4.06 16.68
CA ILE A 221 12.08 2.77 16.59
C ILE A 221 12.93 1.65 17.21
N TRP A 222 14.26 1.70 17.04
CA TRP A 222 15.16 0.69 17.60
C TRP A 222 14.96 0.49 19.09
N PHE A 223 14.79 1.57 19.87
CA PHE A 223 14.56 1.47 21.30
C PHE A 223 13.21 0.84 21.64
N GLY A 224 12.19 1.08 20.80
CA GLY A 224 10.87 0.45 20.95
C GLY A 224 10.83 -1.04 20.61
N VAL A 225 11.69 -1.53 19.71
CA VAL A 225 11.66 -2.92 19.22
C VAL A 225 12.76 -3.83 19.76
N LYS A 226 13.82 -3.28 20.36
CA LYS A 226 14.95 -4.05 20.90
C LYS A 226 14.55 -4.92 22.10
N ASP A 227 13.68 -4.41 22.98
CA ASP A 227 13.32 -5.05 24.27
C ASP A 227 11.95 -5.73 24.25
N LYS A 228 11.11 -5.46 23.24
CA LYS A 228 9.80 -6.12 23.11
C LYS A 228 9.99 -7.57 22.68
N PHE A 229 9.83 -8.51 23.60
CA PHE A 229 9.57 -9.92 23.29
C PHE A 229 8.15 -10.04 22.71
N LEU A 230 7.97 -9.69 21.43
CA LEU A 230 6.86 -10.20 20.62
C LEU A 230 7.12 -11.65 20.21
#